data_AF-A0A1S9RYB8-F1
#
_entry.id   AF-A0A1S9RYB8-F1
#
_cell.length_a   1.000
_cell.length_b   1.000
_cell.length_c   1.000
_cell.angle_alpha   90.00
_cell.angle_beta   90.00
_cell.angle_gamma   90.00
#
_symmetry.space_group_name_H-M   'P 1'
#
loop_
_entity.id
_entity.type
_entity.pdbx_description
1 polymer ?
#
loop_
_entity_poly.entity_id
_entity_poly.type
_entity_poly.pdbx_seq_one_letter_code
_entity_poly.pdbx_strand_id
1 'polypeptide(L)'
;MGPSDPLAVHTRTSRLESLPVEIIQLIFLHSLEINLPRASPRLARALSNPVLYTWLIRLVFSSTNPGSREGFFTPDFLPPPLDFWALEWEQRQKLQSMILACRWCTLPLMRRCQREYVDHAIRRKCADLVFSEADRRILDSLDTRFEDLESCDKAVDGRRGKGDLVLPAQLPDGERSSSSRSFDRKVAIWFHFGAVQIREPNEVYYENDLFRLPCSVAIGPGRIPDKVLQEPWSDAQFEFLQLLSSDFYLDEDEHSAERSVEITTRLIRKRRIEPFRRLSRMSFRAANCRVPSSWPLQASHYHLIRRYAGGPGDPFANCILNDRWDVIPPSAKEDLLRLTGTTCHLSD
;
A
#
# COMPACT_ATOMS: atom_id res chain seq x y z
N MET A 1 -61.94 12.18 -19.41
CA MET A 1 -60.97 11.97 -18.31
C MET A 1 -60.45 10.56 -18.44
N GLY A 2 -59.22 10.38 -18.94
CA GLY A 2 -58.63 9.06 -19.10
C GLY A 2 -58.23 8.47 -17.73
N PRO A 3 -58.29 7.15 -17.54
CA PRO A 3 -57.94 6.52 -16.27
C PRO A 3 -56.44 6.68 -16.03
N SER A 4 -56.11 7.29 -14.90
CA SER A 4 -54.75 7.36 -14.37
C SER A 4 -54.26 5.94 -14.08
N ASP A 5 -53.18 5.55 -14.73
CA ASP A 5 -52.50 4.27 -14.57
C ASP A 5 -52.04 4.07 -13.11
N PRO A 6 -52.56 3.06 -12.38
CA PRO A 6 -52.16 2.78 -10.99
C PRO A 6 -50.76 2.16 -10.87
N LEU A 7 -50.04 1.94 -11.99
CA LEU A 7 -48.68 1.40 -12.03
C LEU A 7 -47.61 2.43 -12.42
N ALA A 8 -47.94 3.72 -12.51
CA ALA A 8 -46.93 4.77 -12.59
C ALA A 8 -46.18 4.89 -11.26
N VAL A 9 -45.27 3.96 -11.00
CA VAL A 9 -44.28 3.99 -9.91
C VAL A 9 -43.42 5.23 -10.13
N HIS A 10 -43.90 6.36 -9.65
CA HIS A 10 -43.08 7.54 -9.46
C HIS A 10 -42.09 7.17 -8.36
N THR A 11 -40.93 6.64 -8.73
CA THR A 11 -39.77 6.58 -7.84
C THR A 11 -39.46 8.02 -7.46
N ARG A 12 -40.01 8.50 -6.35
CA ARG A 12 -39.82 9.85 -5.85
C ARG A 12 -38.33 10.00 -5.54
N THR A 13 -37.58 10.58 -6.46
CA THR A 13 -36.18 10.99 -6.28
C THR A 13 -36.11 11.84 -5.02
N SER A 14 -35.19 11.54 -4.12
CA SER A 14 -34.93 12.45 -2.99
C SER A 14 -34.42 13.80 -3.52
N ARG A 15 -34.55 14.88 -2.73
CA ARG A 15 -34.02 16.20 -3.12
C ARG A 15 -32.52 16.14 -3.44
N LEU A 16 -31.76 15.32 -2.71
CA LEU A 16 -30.34 15.10 -2.95
C LEU A 16 -30.09 14.38 -4.28
N GLU A 17 -30.89 13.37 -4.61
CA GLU A 17 -30.78 12.64 -5.88
C GLU A 17 -31.20 13.45 -7.11
N SER A 18 -32.02 14.48 -6.91
CA SER A 18 -32.45 15.39 -7.99
C SER A 18 -31.44 16.49 -8.31
N LEU A 19 -30.35 16.60 -7.54
CA LEU A 19 -29.30 17.59 -7.81
C LEU A 19 -28.50 17.21 -9.08
N PRO A 20 -27.92 18.21 -9.77
CA PRO A 20 -26.93 17.95 -10.81
C PRO A 20 -25.76 17.12 -10.28
N VAL A 21 -25.17 16.30 -11.15
CA VAL A 21 -24.10 15.37 -10.78
C VAL A 21 -22.91 16.10 -10.17
N GLU A 22 -22.57 17.28 -10.68
CA GLU A 22 -21.48 18.14 -10.23
C GLU A 22 -21.70 18.60 -8.78
N ILE A 23 -22.94 18.90 -8.41
CA ILE A 23 -23.30 19.31 -7.06
C ILE A 23 -23.22 18.11 -6.10
N ILE A 24 -23.68 16.94 -6.54
CA ILE A 24 -23.55 15.69 -5.75
C ILE A 24 -22.06 15.38 -5.50
N GLN A 25 -21.22 15.51 -6.53
CA GLN A 25 -19.78 15.31 -6.43
C GLN A 25 -19.14 16.34 -5.51
N LEU A 26 -19.52 17.62 -5.59
CA LEU A 26 -19.01 18.67 -4.71
C LEU A 26 -19.39 18.42 -3.24
N ILE A 27 -20.64 18.04 -2.96
CA ILE A 27 -21.10 17.63 -1.62
C ILE A 27 -20.26 16.46 -1.10
N PHE A 28 -20.00 15.47 -1.96
CA PHE A 28 -19.16 14.34 -1.60
C PHE A 28 -17.71 14.76 -1.29
N LEU A 29 -17.11 15.67 -2.07
CA LEU A 29 -15.75 16.15 -1.83
C LEU A 29 -15.63 16.98 -0.54
N HIS A 30 -16.68 17.69 -0.13
CA HIS A 30 -16.71 18.39 1.15
C HIS A 30 -16.90 17.45 2.35
N SER A 31 -17.72 16.41 2.21
CA SER A 31 -18.09 15.52 3.32
C SER A 31 -17.18 14.29 3.46
N LEU A 32 -16.58 13.85 2.35
CA LEU A 32 -15.79 12.62 2.24
C LEU A 32 -16.52 11.37 2.77
N GLU A 33 -17.85 11.36 2.74
CA GLU A 33 -18.68 10.27 3.26
C GLU A 33 -18.69 9.09 2.26
N ILE A 34 -17.79 8.13 2.47
CA ILE A 34 -17.61 6.95 1.60
C ILE A 34 -18.86 6.04 1.56
N ASN A 35 -19.79 6.16 2.52
CA ASN A 35 -21.06 5.45 2.47
C ASN A 35 -22.13 6.16 1.62
N LEU A 36 -21.93 7.41 1.19
CA LEU A 36 -22.89 8.15 0.37
C LEU A 36 -23.24 7.43 -0.95
N PRO A 37 -22.28 6.88 -1.72
CA PRO A 37 -22.58 6.02 -2.87
C PRO A 37 -23.44 4.80 -2.54
N ARG A 38 -23.39 4.28 -1.30
CA ARG A 38 -24.14 3.08 -0.88
C ARG A 38 -25.59 3.37 -0.52
N ALA A 39 -25.92 4.64 -0.26
CA ALA A 39 -27.26 5.05 0.13
C ALA A 39 -28.28 4.95 -1.02
N SER A 40 -27.84 5.02 -2.28
CA SER A 40 -28.71 4.92 -3.45
C SER A 40 -27.95 4.60 -4.73
N PRO A 41 -28.53 3.78 -5.65
CA PRO A 41 -27.95 3.55 -6.98
C PRO A 41 -27.74 4.82 -7.82
N ARG A 42 -28.56 5.87 -7.63
CA ARG A 42 -28.38 7.15 -8.33
C ARG A 42 -27.13 7.87 -7.85
N LEU A 43 -26.94 7.94 -6.54
CA LEU A 43 -25.73 8.52 -5.93
C LEU A 43 -24.49 7.70 -6.27
N ALA A 44 -24.61 6.37 -6.27
CA ALA A 44 -23.53 5.49 -6.71
C ALA A 44 -23.05 5.85 -8.12
N ARG A 45 -23.98 6.02 -9.07
CA ARG A 45 -23.67 6.37 -10.45
C ARG A 45 -23.07 7.76 -10.57
N ALA A 46 -23.64 8.75 -9.85
CA ALA A 46 -23.14 10.12 -9.83
C ALA A 46 -21.69 10.20 -9.33
N LEU A 47 -21.32 9.37 -8.36
CA LEU A 47 -19.99 9.33 -7.73
C LEU A 47 -19.07 8.27 -8.34
N SER A 48 -19.51 7.53 -9.36
CA SER A 48 -18.69 6.55 -10.07
C SER A 48 -17.82 7.21 -11.12
N ASN A 49 -16.85 8.01 -10.66
CA ASN A 49 -15.97 8.79 -11.52
C ASN A 49 -14.49 8.47 -11.18
N PRO A 50 -13.71 7.93 -12.15
CA PRO A 50 -12.29 7.62 -11.94
C PRO A 50 -11.44 8.81 -11.48
N VAL A 51 -11.81 10.03 -11.87
CA VAL A 51 -11.09 11.24 -11.46
C VAL A 51 -11.25 11.50 -9.97
N LEU A 52 -12.48 11.35 -9.44
CA LEU A 52 -12.73 11.47 -8.00
C LEU A 52 -11.94 10.41 -7.22
N TYR A 53 -11.87 9.18 -7.73
CA TYR A 53 -11.11 8.11 -7.10
C TYR A 53 -9.62 8.42 -7.02
N THR A 54 -9.05 8.99 -8.10
CA THR A 54 -7.66 9.46 -8.11
C THR A 54 -7.44 10.58 -7.08
N TRP A 55 -8.35 11.55 -6.97
CA TRP A 55 -8.24 12.62 -5.98
C TRP A 55 -8.34 12.10 -4.54
N LEU A 56 -9.26 11.17 -4.26
CA LEU A 56 -9.36 10.52 -2.96
C LEU A 56 -8.08 9.77 -2.61
N ILE A 57 -7.50 9.04 -3.57
CA ILE A 57 -6.24 8.32 -3.34
C ILE A 57 -5.11 9.30 -3.00
N ARG A 58 -4.95 10.38 -3.78
CA ARG A 58 -3.95 11.42 -3.51
C ARG A 58 -4.18 12.09 -2.15
N LEU A 59 -5.43 12.40 -1.81
CA LEU A 59 -5.78 13.02 -0.53
C LEU A 59 -5.31 12.19 0.67
N VAL A 60 -5.60 10.88 0.67
CA VAL A 60 -5.41 10.06 1.88
C VAL A 60 -4.12 9.27 1.89
N PHE A 61 -3.52 8.96 0.73
CA PHE A 61 -2.34 8.09 0.64
C PHE A 61 -1.04 8.84 0.29
N SER A 62 -1.05 10.16 0.09
CA SER A 62 0.19 10.92 -0.02
C SER A 62 0.91 11.05 1.33
N SER A 63 2.24 11.10 1.30
CA SER A 63 3.10 11.20 2.50
C SER A 63 3.00 12.56 3.19
N THR A 64 3.04 12.54 4.53
CA THR A 64 2.98 13.74 5.40
C THR A 64 4.38 14.28 5.72
N ASN A 65 5.30 14.23 4.76
CA ASN A 65 6.68 14.65 4.96
C ASN A 65 6.82 16.18 5.02
N PRO A 66 7.85 16.73 5.72
CA PRO A 66 8.00 18.18 5.85
C PRO A 66 7.98 18.93 4.51
N GLY A 67 8.67 18.40 3.50
CA GLY A 67 8.77 18.94 2.16
C GLY A 67 7.46 18.91 1.38
N SER A 68 6.43 18.18 1.79
CA SER A 68 5.11 18.23 1.13
C SER A 68 4.19 19.35 1.66
N ARG A 69 4.59 20.07 2.72
CA ARG A 69 3.80 21.17 3.30
C ARG A 69 3.63 22.36 2.36
N GLU A 70 4.66 22.64 1.57
CA GLU A 70 4.70 23.84 0.74
C GLU A 70 4.86 23.48 -0.74
N GLY A 71 4.00 24.06 -1.58
CA GLY A 71 4.11 23.98 -3.04
C GLY A 71 3.94 22.58 -3.66
N PHE A 72 3.61 21.55 -2.87
CA PHE A 72 3.34 20.19 -3.35
C PHE A 72 1.87 20.02 -3.74
N PHE A 73 0.92 20.20 -2.83
CA PHE A 73 -0.51 20.04 -3.13
C PHE A 73 -1.06 21.24 -3.91
N THR A 74 -0.90 21.22 -5.24
CA THR A 74 -1.41 22.24 -6.15
C THR A 74 -2.83 21.92 -6.63
N PRO A 75 -3.63 22.91 -7.08
CA PRO A 75 -5.01 22.68 -7.53
C PRO A 75 -5.15 21.69 -8.68
N ASP A 76 -4.15 21.57 -9.56
CA ASP A 76 -4.12 20.57 -10.63
C ASP A 76 -3.84 19.14 -10.12
N PHE A 77 -3.16 19.02 -8.98
CA PHE A 77 -2.86 17.75 -8.35
C PHE A 77 -3.97 17.28 -7.40
N LEU A 78 -4.46 18.20 -6.56
CA LEU A 78 -5.52 17.97 -5.59
C LEU A 78 -6.42 19.23 -5.55
N PRO A 79 -7.56 19.23 -6.27
CA PRO A 79 -8.37 20.43 -6.41
C PRO A 79 -9.18 20.75 -5.15
N PRO A 80 -9.47 22.03 -4.87
CA PRO A 80 -10.45 22.42 -3.87
C PRO A 80 -11.81 21.74 -4.11
N PRO A 81 -12.57 21.39 -3.07
CA PRO A 81 -12.35 21.72 -1.65
C PRO A 81 -11.42 20.76 -0.91
N LEU A 82 -10.76 19.83 -1.62
CA LEU A 82 -9.88 18.86 -0.98
C LEU A 82 -8.62 19.56 -0.46
N ASP A 83 -8.39 19.40 0.84
CA ASP A 83 -7.18 19.86 1.51
C ASP A 83 -6.54 18.68 2.23
N PHE A 84 -5.34 18.34 1.80
CA PHE A 84 -4.54 17.28 2.40
C PHE A 84 -4.25 17.53 3.88
N TRP A 85 -3.93 18.78 4.25
CA TRP A 85 -3.50 19.12 5.61
C TRP A 85 -4.67 19.40 6.56
N ALA A 86 -5.89 19.49 6.05
CA ALA A 86 -7.09 19.66 6.88
C ALA A 86 -7.54 18.37 7.60
N LEU A 87 -7.06 17.20 7.17
CA LEU A 87 -7.43 15.92 7.79
C LEU A 87 -6.49 15.57 8.95
N GLU A 88 -7.08 15.35 10.12
CA GLU A 88 -6.38 14.76 11.27
C GLU A 88 -5.94 13.31 10.95
N TRP A 89 -4.97 12.81 11.70
CA TRP A 89 -4.39 11.50 11.40
C TRP A 89 -5.41 10.36 11.60
N GLU A 90 -6.31 10.46 12.58
CA GLU A 90 -7.38 9.50 12.85
C GLU A 90 -8.40 9.47 11.70
N GLN A 91 -8.80 10.65 11.22
CA GLN A 91 -9.74 10.79 10.12
C GLN A 91 -9.15 10.19 8.85
N ARG A 92 -7.87 10.49 8.59
CA ARG A 92 -7.12 9.93 7.47
C ARG A 92 -6.98 8.41 7.57
N GLN A 93 -6.60 7.88 8.72
CA GLN A 93 -6.52 6.44 8.99
C GLN A 93 -7.83 5.72 8.66
N LYS A 94 -8.94 6.29 9.11
CA LYS A 94 -10.28 5.75 8.86
C LYS A 94 -10.61 5.77 7.37
N LEU A 95 -10.36 6.91 6.70
CA LEU A 95 -10.59 7.05 5.26
C LEU A 95 -9.71 6.09 4.45
N GLN A 96 -8.43 5.93 4.79
CA GLN A 96 -7.53 4.96 4.16
C GLN A 96 -8.12 3.55 4.21
N SER A 97 -8.55 3.13 5.39
CA SER A 97 -9.15 1.80 5.60
C SER A 97 -10.46 1.63 4.81
N MET A 98 -11.32 2.65 4.81
CA MET A 98 -12.59 2.63 4.06
C MET A 98 -12.37 2.62 2.55
N ILE A 99 -11.43 3.41 2.04
CA ILE A 99 -11.10 3.49 0.61
C ILE A 99 -10.45 2.18 0.15
N LEU A 100 -9.51 1.62 0.91
CA LEU A 100 -8.91 0.31 0.60
C LEU A 100 -9.97 -0.79 0.54
N ALA A 101 -11.05 -0.72 1.32
CA ALA A 101 -12.15 -1.68 1.25
C ALA A 101 -13.07 -1.49 0.03
N CYS A 102 -13.04 -0.34 -0.66
CA CYS A 102 -13.91 -0.07 -1.80
C CYS A 102 -13.54 -0.90 -3.04
N ARG A 103 -14.52 -1.41 -3.78
CA ARG A 103 -14.30 -2.23 -4.98
C ARG A 103 -13.51 -1.51 -6.08
N TRP A 104 -13.69 -0.20 -6.23
CA TRP A 104 -13.01 0.61 -7.23
C TRP A 104 -11.52 0.84 -6.90
N CYS A 105 -11.11 0.70 -5.63
CA CYS A 105 -9.72 0.86 -5.22
C CYS A 105 -8.94 -0.42 -5.59
N THR A 106 -8.40 -0.45 -6.79
CA THR A 106 -7.71 -1.62 -7.35
C THR A 106 -6.21 -1.35 -7.47
N LEU A 107 -5.42 -2.40 -7.62
CA LEU A 107 -3.98 -2.26 -7.85
C LEU A 107 -3.67 -1.40 -9.09
N PRO A 108 -4.27 -1.59 -10.28
CA PRO A 108 -3.96 -0.75 -11.44
C PRO A 108 -4.24 0.74 -11.19
N LEU A 109 -5.34 1.06 -10.50
CA LEU A 109 -5.64 2.44 -10.12
C LEU A 109 -4.60 2.99 -9.13
N MET A 110 -4.22 2.19 -8.13
CA MET A 110 -3.17 2.57 -7.17
C MET A 110 -1.85 2.83 -7.91
N ARG A 111 -1.37 1.89 -8.74
CA ARG A 111 -0.14 2.00 -9.54
C ARG A 111 -0.13 3.26 -10.42
N ARG A 112 -1.24 3.55 -11.09
CA ARG A 112 -1.39 4.79 -11.87
C ARG A 112 -1.19 6.03 -10.99
N CYS A 113 -1.87 6.07 -9.83
CA CYS A 113 -1.72 7.19 -8.89
C CYS A 113 -0.29 7.29 -8.33
N GLN A 114 0.41 6.16 -8.11
CA GLN A 114 1.81 6.18 -7.67
C GLN A 114 2.71 6.82 -8.73
N ARG A 115 2.59 6.39 -9.98
CA ARG A 115 3.38 6.91 -11.10
C ARG A 115 3.15 8.42 -11.27
N GLU A 116 1.89 8.85 -11.30
CA GLU A 116 1.54 10.28 -11.36
C GLU A 116 2.04 11.08 -10.15
N TYR A 117 2.07 10.47 -8.96
CA TYR A 117 2.60 11.08 -7.73
C TYR A 117 4.12 11.27 -7.83
N VAL A 118 4.86 10.27 -8.33
CA VAL A 118 6.30 10.35 -8.57
C VAL A 118 6.63 11.43 -9.59
N ASP A 119 5.92 11.46 -10.73
CA ASP A 119 6.08 12.50 -11.75
C ASP A 119 5.83 13.90 -11.17
N HIS A 120 4.80 14.02 -10.34
CA HIS A 120 4.47 15.27 -9.67
C HIS A 120 5.55 15.68 -8.65
N ALA A 121 6.05 14.74 -7.84
CA ALA A 121 7.12 15.01 -6.89
C ALA A 121 8.39 15.49 -7.60
N ILE A 122 8.81 14.83 -8.68
CA ILE A 122 9.96 15.25 -9.48
C ILE A 122 9.72 16.65 -10.06
N ARG A 123 8.57 16.89 -10.70
CA ARG A 123 8.26 18.18 -11.32
C ARG A 123 8.27 19.33 -10.33
N ARG A 124 7.79 19.12 -9.09
CA ARG A 124 7.65 20.18 -8.09
C ARG A 124 8.90 20.35 -7.24
N LYS A 125 9.55 19.26 -6.84
CA LYS A 125 10.64 19.27 -5.86
C LYS A 125 12.02 19.20 -6.50
N CYS A 126 12.11 18.78 -7.75
CA CYS A 126 13.34 18.82 -8.53
C CYS A 126 13.34 19.96 -9.57
N ALA A 127 12.41 20.93 -9.48
CA ALA A 127 12.27 22.01 -10.47
C ALA A 127 13.55 22.85 -10.61
N ASP A 128 14.18 23.17 -9.48
CA ASP A 128 15.39 23.99 -9.41
C ASP A 128 16.67 23.16 -9.48
N LEU A 129 16.56 21.83 -9.64
CA LEU A 129 17.72 20.95 -9.73
C LEU A 129 18.19 20.81 -11.18
N VAL A 130 19.50 20.91 -11.37
CA VAL A 130 20.15 20.74 -12.67
C VAL A 130 20.68 19.32 -12.79
N PHE A 131 20.21 18.60 -13.81
CA PHE A 131 20.62 17.23 -14.12
C PHE A 131 21.49 17.20 -15.38
N SER A 132 22.30 16.16 -15.53
CA SER A 132 22.97 15.88 -16.80
C SER A 132 21.92 15.59 -17.89
N GLU A 133 22.27 15.77 -19.17
CA GLU A 133 21.34 15.49 -20.26
C GLU A 133 20.90 14.01 -20.29
N ALA A 134 21.82 13.10 -19.96
CA ALA A 134 21.52 11.67 -19.85
C ALA A 134 20.52 11.39 -18.72
N ASP A 135 20.75 11.95 -17.53
CA ASP A 135 19.85 11.77 -16.38
C ASP A 135 18.49 12.41 -16.62
N ARG A 136 18.45 13.54 -17.34
CA ARG A 136 17.19 14.19 -17.71
C ARG A 136 16.35 13.32 -18.64
N ARG A 137 16.97 12.70 -19.65
CA ARG A 137 16.27 11.76 -20.53
C ARG A 137 15.70 10.56 -19.77
N ILE A 138 16.41 10.09 -18.73
CA ILE A 138 15.91 9.02 -17.85
C ILE A 138 14.67 9.49 -17.07
N LEU A 139 14.70 10.69 -16.50
CA LEU A 139 13.56 11.28 -15.79
C LEU A 139 12.35 11.52 -16.70
N ASP A 140 12.58 11.83 -17.97
CA ASP A 140 11.52 12.03 -18.95
C ASP A 140 10.92 10.70 -19.46
N SER A 141 11.57 9.54 -19.17
CA SER A 141 11.16 8.21 -19.64
C SER A 141 10.91 7.19 -18.53
N LEU A 142 10.42 7.64 -17.36
CA LEU A 142 10.21 6.76 -16.19
C LEU A 142 9.13 5.69 -16.38
N ASP A 143 8.22 5.87 -17.34
CA ASP A 143 7.11 4.95 -17.61
C ASP A 143 7.57 3.51 -17.81
N THR A 144 8.63 3.34 -18.58
CA THR A 144 9.26 2.03 -18.86
C THR A 144 9.73 1.31 -17.60
N ARG A 145 10.11 2.06 -16.54
CA ARG A 145 10.53 1.49 -15.25
C ARG A 145 9.35 1.08 -14.38
N PHE A 146 8.18 1.70 -14.56
CA PHE A 146 6.96 1.29 -13.86
C PHE A 146 6.30 0.05 -14.47
N GLU A 147 6.71 -0.36 -15.68
CA GLU A 147 6.23 -1.59 -16.34
C GLU A 147 6.93 -2.85 -15.82
N ASP A 148 8.17 -2.74 -15.31
CA ASP A 148 8.93 -3.85 -14.72
C ASP A 148 9.28 -3.58 -13.24
N LEU A 149 8.34 -3.93 -12.36
CA LEU A 149 8.50 -3.78 -10.91
C LEU A 149 9.08 -5.03 -10.23
N GLU A 150 9.31 -6.12 -10.97
CA GLU A 150 9.74 -7.38 -10.38
C GLU A 150 11.20 -7.34 -9.94
N SER A 151 12.05 -6.61 -10.67
CA SER A 151 13.46 -6.38 -10.33
C SER A 151 13.69 -5.31 -9.28
N CYS A 152 12.65 -4.57 -8.91
CA CYS A 152 12.75 -3.45 -7.98
C CYS A 152 12.84 -3.95 -6.53
N ASP A 153 13.38 -3.11 -5.66
CA ASP A 153 13.42 -3.36 -4.23
C ASP A 153 12.00 -3.52 -3.66
N LYS A 154 11.73 -4.67 -3.03
CA LYS A 154 10.45 -5.01 -2.39
C LYS A 154 10.53 -4.94 -0.86
N ALA A 155 11.66 -4.48 -0.31
CA ALA A 155 11.98 -4.45 1.11
C ALA A 155 11.70 -5.78 1.81
N VAL A 156 12.19 -6.89 1.25
CA VAL A 156 11.94 -8.26 1.73
C VAL A 156 12.33 -8.43 3.21
N ASP A 157 13.43 -7.79 3.62
CA ASP A 157 13.93 -7.79 5.00
C ASP A 157 13.31 -6.66 5.88
N GLY A 158 12.21 -6.06 5.42
CA GLY A 158 11.55 -4.94 6.09
C GLY A 158 12.28 -3.60 5.97
N ARG A 159 13.35 -3.52 5.16
CA ARG A 159 14.11 -2.30 4.92
C ARG A 159 14.28 -2.04 3.43
N ARG A 160 14.11 -0.78 3.04
CA ARG A 160 14.44 -0.30 1.70
C ARG A 160 15.95 -0.11 1.55
N GLY A 161 16.47 -0.46 0.38
CA GLY A 161 17.81 -0.14 -0.08
C GLY A 161 17.93 1.33 -0.50
N LYS A 162 19.00 1.65 -1.24
CA LYS A 162 19.38 3.05 -1.54
C LYS A 162 18.50 3.77 -2.57
N GLY A 163 17.61 3.05 -3.24
CA GLY A 163 16.83 3.49 -4.41
C GLY A 163 17.07 2.56 -5.60
N ASP A 164 16.02 2.27 -6.37
CA ASP A 164 16.09 1.53 -7.64
C ASP A 164 16.80 2.38 -8.71
N LEU A 165 16.64 3.70 -8.63
CA LEU A 165 17.32 4.69 -9.45
C LEU A 165 17.84 5.81 -8.55
N VAL A 166 19.11 6.18 -8.70
CA VAL A 166 19.73 7.28 -7.95
C VAL A 166 20.47 8.18 -8.92
N LEU A 167 19.98 9.41 -9.10
CA LEU A 167 20.53 10.39 -10.03
C LEU A 167 21.23 11.52 -9.27
N PRO A 168 22.46 11.90 -9.65
CA PRO A 168 23.09 13.10 -9.12
C PRO A 168 22.42 14.36 -9.71
N ALA A 169 22.34 15.41 -8.91
CA ALA A 169 21.85 16.71 -9.35
C ALA A 169 22.69 17.84 -8.74
N GLN A 170 22.76 18.96 -9.44
CA GLN A 170 23.41 20.18 -8.98
C GLN A 170 22.37 21.21 -8.56
N LEU A 171 22.74 22.03 -7.58
CA LEU A 171 22.01 23.26 -7.30
C LEU A 171 22.36 24.31 -8.36
N PRO A 172 21.50 25.30 -8.59
CA PRO A 172 21.81 26.43 -9.46
C PRO A 172 23.09 27.14 -9.01
N ASP A 173 23.79 27.78 -9.95
CA ASP A 173 25.14 28.36 -9.75
C ASP A 173 25.27 29.30 -8.54
N GLY A 174 24.16 29.92 -8.07
CA GLY A 174 24.13 30.82 -6.91
C GLY A 174 24.02 30.17 -5.52
N GLU A 175 23.70 28.86 -5.45
CA GLU A 175 23.51 28.13 -4.18
C GLU A 175 24.55 27.01 -3.99
N ARG A 176 25.53 26.93 -4.89
CA ARG A 176 26.60 25.95 -4.81
C ARG A 176 27.43 26.19 -3.56
N SER A 177 27.54 25.15 -2.74
CA SER A 177 28.57 25.11 -1.69
C SER A 177 29.95 25.20 -2.34
N SER A 178 30.92 25.86 -1.70
CA SER A 178 32.32 25.98 -2.15
C SER A 178 33.09 24.64 -2.21
N SER A 179 32.39 23.52 -2.20
CA SER A 179 32.98 22.18 -2.24
C SER A 179 33.35 21.79 -3.67
N SER A 180 34.48 21.07 -3.82
CA SER A 180 35.02 20.58 -5.09
C SER A 180 34.23 19.40 -5.70
N ARG A 181 32.94 19.26 -5.37
CA ARG A 181 32.14 18.10 -5.76
C ARG A 181 31.53 18.27 -7.15
N SER A 182 31.35 17.15 -7.84
CA SER A 182 30.68 17.10 -9.14
C SER A 182 29.15 17.23 -9.05
N PHE A 183 28.54 17.10 -7.86
CA PHE A 183 27.10 17.21 -7.63
C PHE A 183 26.74 17.60 -6.19
N ASP A 184 25.58 18.25 -6.01
CA ASP A 184 25.11 18.83 -4.74
C ASP A 184 23.99 18.02 -4.06
N ARG A 185 23.23 17.23 -4.82
CA ARG A 185 22.08 16.45 -4.36
C ARG A 185 22.04 15.08 -5.03
N LYS A 186 21.35 14.14 -4.40
CA LYS A 186 20.97 12.84 -4.98
C LYS A 186 19.46 12.72 -4.97
N VAL A 187 18.87 12.41 -6.12
CA VAL A 187 17.46 12.07 -6.27
C VAL A 187 17.34 10.55 -6.36
N ALA A 188 16.79 9.94 -5.32
CA ALA A 188 16.56 8.50 -5.25
C ALA A 188 15.08 8.19 -5.50
N ILE A 189 14.80 7.19 -6.34
CA ILE A 189 13.45 6.74 -6.69
C ILE A 189 13.33 5.25 -6.38
N TRP A 190 12.23 4.86 -5.73
CA TRP A 190 11.84 3.47 -5.52
C TRP A 190 10.52 3.22 -6.24
N PHE A 191 10.58 2.51 -7.37
CA PHE A 191 9.43 2.35 -8.26
C PHE A 191 8.35 1.47 -7.63
N HIS A 192 8.74 0.37 -6.99
CA HIS A 192 7.79 -0.52 -6.31
C HIS A 192 6.97 0.22 -5.23
N PHE A 193 7.59 1.16 -4.53
CA PHE A 193 6.95 1.93 -3.45
C PHE A 193 6.31 3.24 -3.92
N GLY A 194 6.51 3.66 -5.17
CA GLY A 194 6.08 4.97 -5.64
C GLY A 194 6.69 6.11 -4.80
N ALA A 195 7.99 6.00 -4.49
CA ALA A 195 8.67 6.89 -3.57
C ALA A 195 9.82 7.68 -4.22
N VAL A 196 9.98 8.93 -3.83
CA VAL A 196 11.06 9.84 -4.26
C VAL A 196 11.66 10.52 -3.04
N GLN A 197 12.98 10.56 -2.97
CA GLN A 197 13.73 11.29 -1.95
C GLN A 197 14.81 12.15 -2.59
N ILE A 198 14.92 13.38 -2.13
CA ILE A 198 16.01 14.29 -2.48
C ILE A 198 16.87 14.42 -1.23
N ARG A 199 18.14 14.02 -1.31
CA ARG A 199 19.05 13.98 -0.14
C ARG A 199 20.41 14.59 -0.45
N GLU A 200 21.14 14.90 0.60
CA GLU A 200 22.52 15.35 0.46
C GLU A 200 23.47 14.19 0.06
N PRO A 201 24.62 14.47 -0.57
CA PRO A 201 25.54 13.44 -1.06
C PRO A 201 26.04 12.46 0.00
N ASN A 202 26.19 12.94 1.24
CA ASN A 202 26.82 12.26 2.37
C ASN A 202 25.84 11.91 3.49
N GLU A 203 24.54 12.19 3.33
CA GLU A 203 23.56 11.82 4.33
C GLU A 203 23.54 10.29 4.44
N VAL A 204 23.80 9.78 5.65
CA VAL A 204 23.56 8.37 5.96
C VAL A 204 22.10 8.08 5.64
N TYR A 205 21.81 6.93 5.03
CA TYR A 205 20.46 6.62 4.58
C TYR A 205 19.46 6.66 5.75
N TYR A 206 18.73 7.76 5.85
CA TYR A 206 17.56 7.95 6.69
C TYR A 206 16.39 8.27 5.77
N GLU A 207 15.21 7.71 6.04
CA GLU A 207 13.98 7.98 5.29
C GLU A 207 13.38 9.34 5.69
N ASN A 208 14.21 10.38 5.70
CA ASN A 208 13.80 11.76 5.93
C ASN A 208 13.19 12.34 4.66
N ASP A 209 12.15 13.13 4.81
CA ASP A 209 11.49 13.85 3.73
C ASP A 209 11.11 13.02 2.48
N LEU A 210 10.70 11.76 2.70
CA LEU A 210 10.34 10.84 1.62
C LEU A 210 8.95 11.17 1.06
N PHE A 211 8.88 11.52 -0.22
CA PHE A 211 7.62 11.67 -0.95
C PHE A 211 7.16 10.29 -1.39
N ARG A 212 6.02 9.81 -0.89
CA ARG A 212 5.52 8.46 -1.22
C ARG A 212 4.01 8.40 -1.39
N LEU A 213 3.56 7.57 -2.34
CA LEU A 213 2.19 7.09 -2.44
C LEU A 213 2.22 5.60 -2.86
N PRO A 214 1.45 4.70 -2.20
CA PRO A 214 0.66 4.96 -1.02
C PRO A 214 1.54 5.05 0.24
N CYS A 215 1.10 5.86 1.19
CA CYS A 215 1.74 6.04 2.48
C CYS A 215 0.67 5.97 3.57
N SER A 216 0.81 5.02 4.50
CA SER A 216 -0.03 4.99 5.71
C SER A 216 0.36 6.11 6.66
N VAL A 217 -0.57 6.53 7.53
CA VAL A 217 -0.23 7.34 8.69
C VAL A 217 0.79 6.62 9.58
N ALA A 218 1.73 7.37 10.15
CA ALA A 218 2.82 6.81 10.95
C ALA A 218 2.33 6.26 12.30
N ILE A 219 1.39 6.99 12.92
CA ILE A 219 0.69 6.61 14.15
C ILE A 219 -0.68 6.07 13.75
N GLY A 220 -1.02 4.87 14.24
CA GLY A 220 -2.27 4.19 13.93
C GLY A 220 -2.42 3.91 12.43
N PRO A 221 -1.64 2.99 11.83
CA PRO A 221 -1.71 2.72 10.40
C PRO A 221 -3.11 2.34 9.92
N GLY A 222 -3.38 2.48 8.62
CA GLY A 222 -4.62 1.97 8.03
C GLY A 222 -4.65 0.43 8.04
N ARG A 223 -5.86 -0.14 7.98
CA ARG A 223 -6.07 -1.60 7.96
C ARG A 223 -5.96 -2.16 6.54
N ILE A 224 -5.26 -3.28 6.36
CA ILE A 224 -5.29 -4.05 5.11
C ILE A 224 -6.72 -4.58 4.87
N PRO A 225 -7.33 -4.35 3.68
CA PRO A 225 -8.73 -4.68 3.44
C PRO A 225 -8.93 -6.20 3.26
N ASP A 226 -10.06 -6.74 3.72
CA ASP A 226 -10.31 -8.19 3.62
C ASP A 226 -10.37 -8.70 2.17
N LYS A 227 -10.74 -7.83 1.22
CA LYS A 227 -10.86 -8.18 -0.21
C LYS A 227 -9.55 -8.63 -0.87
N VAL A 228 -8.38 -8.26 -0.32
CA VAL A 228 -7.06 -8.70 -0.83
C VAL A 228 -6.50 -9.87 -0.04
N LEU A 229 -7.22 -10.30 1.01
CA LEU A 229 -6.87 -11.41 1.89
C LEU A 229 -7.84 -12.58 1.71
N GLN A 230 -8.58 -12.63 0.60
CA GLN A 230 -9.62 -13.63 0.31
C GLN A 230 -9.51 -14.14 -1.13
N GLU A 231 -10.11 -15.30 -1.40
CA GLU A 231 -10.22 -15.84 -2.76
C GLU A 231 -10.95 -14.83 -3.69
N PRO A 232 -10.56 -14.72 -4.98
CA PRO A 232 -9.64 -15.59 -5.72
C PRO A 232 -8.19 -15.08 -5.73
N TRP A 233 -7.29 -15.69 -4.96
CA TRP A 233 -5.86 -15.34 -4.77
C TRP A 233 -5.07 -15.13 -6.09
N SER A 234 -5.18 -13.93 -6.66
CA SER A 234 -4.58 -13.56 -7.95
C SER A 234 -3.24 -12.85 -7.77
N ASP A 235 -2.43 -12.80 -8.83
CA ASP A 235 -1.14 -12.07 -8.81
C ASP A 235 -1.33 -10.60 -8.42
N ALA A 236 -2.33 -9.94 -9.00
CA ALA A 236 -2.66 -8.56 -8.66
C ALA A 236 -3.07 -8.38 -7.18
N GLN A 237 -3.71 -9.37 -6.54
CA GLN A 237 -4.00 -9.28 -5.11
C GLN A 237 -2.74 -9.42 -4.26
N PHE A 238 -1.83 -10.33 -4.59
CA PHE A 238 -0.58 -10.49 -3.86
C PHE A 238 0.34 -9.29 -4.05
N GLU A 239 0.41 -8.73 -5.25
CA GLU A 239 1.17 -7.52 -5.47
C GLU A 239 0.57 -6.33 -4.71
N PHE A 240 -0.77 -6.22 -4.67
CA PHE A 240 -1.40 -5.20 -3.85
C PHE A 240 -1.16 -5.42 -2.36
N LEU A 241 -1.20 -6.68 -1.91
CA LEU A 241 -0.91 -7.04 -0.53
C LEU A 241 0.54 -6.70 -0.17
N GLN A 242 1.50 -7.04 -1.02
CA GLN A 242 2.92 -6.71 -0.84
C GLN A 242 3.14 -5.21 -0.74
N LEU A 243 2.46 -4.43 -1.60
CA LEU A 243 2.55 -2.96 -1.56
C LEU A 243 2.04 -2.38 -0.22
N LEU A 244 1.06 -3.03 0.41
CA LEU A 244 0.47 -2.57 1.66
C LEU A 244 1.15 -3.14 2.91
N SER A 245 1.81 -4.30 2.83
CA SER A 245 2.15 -5.12 4.00
C SER A 245 3.13 -4.48 4.97
N SER A 246 3.98 -3.56 4.50
CA SER A 246 4.98 -2.85 5.30
C SER A 246 4.40 -1.65 6.06
N ASP A 247 3.39 -0.99 5.51
CA ASP A 247 2.86 0.27 6.04
C ASP A 247 1.50 0.14 6.71
N PHE A 248 0.68 -0.80 6.25
CA PHE A 248 -0.68 -1.06 6.74
C PHE A 248 -0.68 -2.28 7.63
N TYR A 249 -1.61 -2.32 8.58
CA TYR A 249 -1.64 -3.42 9.54
C TYR A 249 -2.55 -4.56 9.11
N LEU A 250 -2.14 -5.78 9.46
CA LEU A 250 -2.94 -6.99 9.29
C LEU A 250 -3.72 -7.30 10.57
N ASP A 251 -3.04 -7.40 11.71
CA ASP A 251 -3.66 -7.67 13.01
C ASP A 251 -3.67 -6.41 13.89
N GLU A 252 -4.67 -6.29 14.76
CA GLU A 252 -4.80 -5.13 15.66
C GLU A 252 -3.69 -5.12 16.73
N ASP A 253 -3.26 -6.30 17.18
CA ASP A 253 -2.23 -6.45 18.23
C ASP A 253 -1.17 -7.49 17.82
N GLU A 254 0.10 -7.14 17.99
CA GLU A 254 1.24 -8.05 17.79
C GLU A 254 1.17 -9.32 18.66
N HIS A 255 0.40 -9.32 19.75
CA HIS A 255 0.16 -10.49 20.61
C HIS A 255 -1.17 -11.19 20.30
N SER A 256 -2.05 -10.59 19.49
CA SER A 256 -3.35 -11.17 19.10
C SER A 256 -3.47 -11.28 17.58
N ALA A 257 -3.15 -12.47 17.07
CA ALA A 257 -3.15 -12.78 15.63
C ALA A 257 -4.51 -13.23 15.08
N GLU A 258 -5.63 -12.58 15.43
CA GLU A 258 -6.96 -13.08 15.06
C GLU A 258 -7.13 -13.26 13.54
N ARG A 259 -6.78 -12.25 12.73
CA ARG A 259 -7.00 -12.29 11.29
C ARG A 259 -5.99 -13.17 10.59
N SER A 260 -4.72 -13.09 10.98
CA SER A 260 -3.67 -13.94 10.41
C SER A 260 -3.89 -15.43 10.73
N VAL A 261 -4.38 -15.75 11.94
CA VAL A 261 -4.84 -17.11 12.31
C VAL A 261 -6.02 -17.56 11.46
N GLU A 262 -7.03 -16.69 11.23
CA GLU A 262 -8.18 -17.03 10.40
C GLU A 262 -7.75 -17.34 8.96
N ILE A 263 -6.90 -16.50 8.37
CA ILE A 263 -6.36 -16.70 7.01
C ILE A 263 -5.60 -18.02 6.94
N THR A 264 -4.70 -18.27 7.89
CA THR A 264 -3.91 -19.52 7.97
C THR A 264 -4.81 -20.74 8.06
N THR A 265 -5.79 -20.68 8.97
CA THR A 265 -6.76 -21.76 9.18
C THR A 265 -7.51 -22.06 7.88
N ARG A 266 -7.99 -21.03 7.19
CA ARG A 266 -8.72 -21.19 5.93
C ARG A 266 -7.83 -21.78 4.83
N LEU A 267 -6.57 -21.35 4.72
CA LEU A 267 -5.63 -21.88 3.72
C LEU A 267 -5.31 -23.34 3.96
N ILE A 268 -5.01 -23.73 5.20
CA ILE A 268 -4.69 -25.12 5.56
C ILE A 268 -5.93 -26.01 5.36
N ARG A 269 -7.10 -25.60 5.87
CA ARG A 269 -8.34 -26.39 5.73
C ARG A 269 -8.77 -26.58 4.29
N LYS A 270 -8.58 -25.58 3.43
CA LYS A 270 -8.85 -25.67 1.98
C LYS A 270 -7.68 -26.23 1.17
N ARG A 271 -6.58 -26.66 1.82
CA ARG A 271 -5.35 -27.17 1.19
C ARG A 271 -4.78 -26.26 0.09
N ARG A 272 -4.86 -24.94 0.30
CA ARG A 272 -4.34 -23.89 -0.60
C ARG A 272 -2.86 -23.60 -0.31
N ILE A 273 -1.96 -24.44 -0.81
CA ILE A 273 -0.52 -24.31 -0.54
C ILE A 273 0.12 -23.10 -1.22
N GLU A 274 -0.24 -22.80 -2.46
CA GLU A 274 0.43 -21.74 -3.23
C GLU A 274 0.21 -20.35 -2.61
N PRO A 275 -1.03 -19.95 -2.24
CA PRO A 275 -1.23 -18.72 -1.48
C PRO A 275 -0.45 -18.68 -0.15
N PHE A 276 -0.39 -19.81 0.56
CA PHE A 276 0.34 -19.89 1.82
C PHE A 276 1.84 -19.65 1.64
N ARG A 277 2.46 -20.25 0.61
CA ARG A 277 3.86 -20.06 0.25
C ARG A 277 4.17 -18.61 -0.13
N ARG A 278 3.25 -17.93 -0.82
CA ARG A 278 3.44 -16.51 -1.14
C ARG A 278 3.37 -15.64 0.11
N LEU A 279 2.42 -15.90 1.01
CA LEU A 279 2.31 -15.18 2.29
C LEU A 279 3.53 -15.40 3.19
N SER A 280 4.11 -16.61 3.24
CA SER A 280 5.31 -16.90 4.07
C SER A 280 6.57 -16.12 3.66
N ARG A 281 6.55 -15.52 2.47
CA ARG A 281 7.62 -14.65 1.95
C ARG A 281 7.35 -13.17 2.21
N MET A 282 6.21 -12.83 2.81
CA MET A 282 5.82 -11.47 3.14
C MET A 282 6.04 -11.18 4.63
N SER A 283 6.23 -9.90 4.93
CA SER A 283 6.26 -9.37 6.29
C SER A 283 5.07 -8.44 6.50
N PHE A 284 4.41 -8.59 7.65
CA PHE A 284 3.20 -7.85 8.01
C PHE A 284 3.39 -7.12 9.33
N ARG A 285 2.75 -5.97 9.43
CA ARG A 285 2.74 -5.14 10.62
C ARG A 285 1.45 -5.36 11.44
N ALA A 286 1.55 -5.27 12.77
CA ALA A 286 0.39 -5.13 13.66
C ALA A 286 0.11 -3.65 13.97
N ALA A 287 -1.12 -3.26 14.31
CA ALA A 287 -1.45 -1.83 14.48
C ALA A 287 -0.64 -1.16 15.60
N ASN A 288 -0.39 -1.89 16.70
CA ASN A 288 0.37 -1.44 17.86
C ASN A 288 1.90 -1.59 17.75
N CYS A 289 2.41 -2.28 16.72
CA CYS A 289 3.85 -2.47 16.51
C CYS A 289 4.33 -1.78 15.24
N ARG A 290 5.52 -1.18 15.27
CA ARG A 290 6.12 -0.53 14.08
C ARG A 290 6.95 -1.48 13.24
N VAL A 291 7.42 -2.58 13.82
CA VAL A 291 8.33 -3.52 13.17
C VAL A 291 7.48 -4.58 12.47
N PRO A 292 7.60 -4.75 11.15
CA PRO A 292 6.96 -5.86 10.46
C PRO A 292 7.55 -7.19 10.92
N SER A 293 6.68 -8.17 11.12
CA SER A 293 7.04 -9.55 11.42
C SER A 293 6.76 -10.41 10.20
N SER A 294 7.64 -11.36 9.95
CA SER A 294 7.44 -12.28 8.84
C SER A 294 6.43 -13.36 9.15
N TRP A 295 5.67 -13.77 8.14
CA TRP A 295 4.73 -14.88 8.27
C TRP A 295 5.45 -16.25 8.32
N PRO A 296 5.03 -17.21 9.16
CA PRO A 296 3.93 -17.14 10.13
C PRO A 296 4.26 -16.24 11.33
N LEU A 297 3.34 -15.33 11.68
CA LEU A 297 3.63 -14.19 12.56
C LEU A 297 3.84 -14.55 14.03
N GLN A 298 3.27 -15.67 14.48
CA GLN A 298 3.22 -16.06 15.91
C GLN A 298 3.20 -17.57 16.10
N ALA A 299 3.52 -18.03 17.32
CA ALA A 299 3.45 -19.44 17.74
C ALA A 299 2.09 -20.11 17.43
N SER A 300 0.99 -19.37 17.53
CA SER A 300 -0.37 -19.82 17.22
C SER A 300 -0.50 -20.39 15.80
N HIS A 301 0.22 -19.82 14.83
CA HIS A 301 0.20 -20.27 13.44
C HIS A 301 0.81 -21.65 13.27
N TYR A 302 1.92 -21.92 13.94
CA TYR A 302 2.59 -23.22 13.91
C TYR A 302 1.69 -24.31 14.51
N HIS A 303 0.96 -23.98 15.59
CA HIS A 303 -0.02 -24.89 16.17
C HIS A 303 -1.16 -25.25 15.18
N LEU A 304 -1.60 -24.31 14.34
CA LEU A 304 -2.62 -24.59 13.31
C LEU A 304 -2.11 -25.59 12.26
N ILE A 305 -0.86 -25.45 11.82
CA ILE A 305 -0.23 -26.40 10.89
C ILE A 305 -0.22 -27.78 11.51
N ARG A 306 0.22 -27.90 12.77
CA ARG A 306 0.19 -29.18 13.50
C ARG A 306 -1.22 -29.74 13.65
N ARG A 307 -2.19 -28.91 14.03
CA ARG A 307 -3.57 -29.35 14.29
C ARG A 307 -4.29 -29.85 13.04
N TYR A 308 -4.00 -29.26 11.88
CA TYR A 308 -4.67 -29.53 10.62
C TYR A 308 -3.77 -30.20 9.57
N ALA A 309 -2.62 -30.73 9.98
CA ALA A 309 -1.70 -31.44 9.09
C ALA A 309 -2.38 -32.65 8.47
N GLY A 310 -2.07 -32.92 7.20
CA GLY A 310 -2.58 -34.07 6.46
C GLY A 310 -1.84 -35.38 6.72
N GLY A 311 -0.87 -35.39 7.64
CA GLY A 311 0.01 -36.54 7.92
C GLY A 311 1.48 -36.28 7.55
N PRO A 312 2.32 -37.33 7.49
CA PRO A 312 3.72 -37.24 7.11
C PRO A 312 3.91 -36.63 5.71
N GLY A 313 4.87 -35.71 5.57
CA GLY A 313 5.14 -34.99 4.35
C GLY A 313 4.18 -33.81 4.09
N ASP A 314 3.53 -33.27 5.12
CA ASP A 314 2.57 -32.19 4.92
C ASP A 314 3.21 -30.97 4.22
N PRO A 315 2.63 -30.50 3.09
CA PRO A 315 3.22 -29.44 2.28
C PRO A 315 3.33 -28.10 3.01
N PHE A 316 2.45 -27.80 3.98
CA PHE A 316 2.52 -26.57 4.76
C PHE A 316 3.68 -26.62 5.75
N ALA A 317 3.88 -27.77 6.41
CA ALA A 317 5.03 -27.98 7.30
C ALA A 317 6.36 -27.90 6.53
N ASN A 318 6.46 -28.59 5.40
CA ASN A 318 7.64 -28.54 4.52
C ASN A 318 7.94 -27.11 4.04
N CYS A 319 6.92 -26.36 3.64
CA CYS A 319 7.10 -24.97 3.19
C CYS A 319 7.76 -24.10 4.25
N ILE A 320 7.31 -24.18 5.50
CA ILE A 320 7.85 -23.37 6.59
C ILE A 320 9.25 -23.84 6.99
N LEU A 321 9.48 -25.15 7.09
CA LEU A 321 10.79 -25.70 7.45
C LEU A 321 11.87 -25.34 6.42
N ASN A 322 11.54 -25.38 5.14
CA ASN A 322 12.49 -25.07 4.06
C ASN A 322 12.73 -23.56 3.93
N ASP A 323 11.66 -22.76 3.93
CA ASP A 323 11.78 -21.34 3.62
C ASP A 323 12.17 -20.50 4.85
N ARG A 324 11.91 -20.98 6.08
CA ARG A 324 11.92 -20.16 7.31
C ARG A 324 12.64 -20.79 8.51
N TRP A 325 13.51 -21.78 8.31
CA TRP A 325 14.16 -22.55 9.38
C TRP A 325 14.69 -21.74 10.58
N ASP A 326 15.28 -20.57 10.31
CA ASP A 326 15.97 -19.76 11.32
C ASP A 326 15.04 -18.95 12.23
N VAL A 327 13.79 -18.75 11.83
CA VAL A 327 12.81 -17.95 12.60
C VAL A 327 11.77 -18.81 13.33
N ILE A 328 11.84 -20.13 13.22
CA ILE A 328 10.90 -21.06 13.86
C ILE A 328 11.29 -21.22 15.34
N PRO A 329 10.37 -21.00 16.29
CA PRO A 329 10.61 -21.30 17.70
C PRO A 329 10.99 -22.77 17.92
N PRO A 330 11.94 -23.11 18.82
CA PRO A 330 12.40 -24.49 19.01
C PRO A 330 11.27 -25.51 19.23
N SER A 331 10.27 -25.16 20.05
CA SER A 331 9.10 -26.01 20.33
C SER A 331 8.24 -26.29 19.09
N ALA A 332 8.09 -25.31 18.20
CA ALA A 332 7.37 -25.48 16.94
C ALA A 332 8.18 -26.31 15.92
N LYS A 333 9.51 -26.23 15.99
CA LYS A 333 10.42 -26.90 15.06
C LYS A 333 10.35 -28.42 15.18
N GLU A 334 10.41 -28.94 16.41
CA GLU A 334 10.25 -30.37 16.68
C GLU A 334 8.90 -30.89 16.19
N ASP A 335 7.83 -30.15 16.48
CA ASP A 335 6.47 -30.49 16.05
C ASP A 335 6.35 -30.55 14.53
N LEU A 336 6.92 -29.58 13.82
CA LEU A 336 6.91 -29.56 12.36
C LEU A 336 7.77 -30.68 11.75
N LEU A 337 8.94 -30.98 12.32
CA LEU A 337 9.80 -32.07 11.84
C LEU A 337 9.10 -33.44 11.94
N ARG A 338 8.32 -33.68 12.99
CA ARG A 338 7.50 -34.90 13.12
C ARG A 338 6.49 -35.04 11.97
N LEU A 339 6.02 -33.92 11.42
CA LEU A 339 5.05 -33.90 10.30
C LEU A 339 5.70 -34.10 8.93
N THR A 340 7.03 -33.99 8.80
CA THR A 340 7.71 -34.24 7.52
C THR A 340 8.14 -35.70 7.36
N GLY A 341 8.01 -36.52 8.42
CA GLY A 341 8.49 -37.90 8.42
C GLY A 341 10.02 -38.00 8.51
N THR A 342 10.71 -36.87 8.72
CA THR A 342 12.17 -36.82 8.84
C THR A 342 12.54 -36.88 10.31
N THR A 343 12.95 -38.06 10.79
CA THR A 343 13.66 -38.17 12.07
C THR A 343 15.07 -37.62 11.88
N CYS A 344 15.23 -36.30 12.01
CA CYS A 344 16.56 -35.72 12.16
C CYS A 344 17.02 -36.02 13.60
N HIS A 345 18.00 -36.91 13.74
CA HIS A 345 18.80 -37.00 14.94
C HIS A 345 19.45 -35.63 15.18
N LEU A 346 19.00 -34.93 16.21
CA LEU A 346 19.72 -33.81 16.78
C LEU A 346 20.98 -34.39 17.43
N SER A 347 22.12 -34.24 16.77
CA SER A 347 23.42 -34.47 17.38
C SER A 347 23.76 -33.25 18.23
N ASP A 348 24.17 -33.53 19.48
CA ASP A 348 24.45 -32.61 20.58
C ASP A 348 25.36 -31.41 20.26
#